data_AF-A0AAW2Z4L6-F1
#
_entry.id   AF-A0AAW2Z4L6-F1
#
_cell.length_a   1.000
_cell.length_b   1.000
_cell.length_c   1.000
_cell.angle_alpha   90.00
_cell.angle_beta   90.00
_cell.angle_gamma   90.00
#
_symmetry.space_group_name_H-M   'P 1'
#
loop_
_entity.id
_entity.type
_entity.pdbx_description
1 polymer ?
#
loop_
_entity_poly.entity_id
_entity_poly.type
_entity_poly.pdbx_seq_one_letter_code
_entity_poly.pdbx_strand_id
1 'polypeptide(L)'
;MKEFVYIASFKHGSQDSQDEDILYMCEPKYIELTSTKQFQINRGTEDRNVMCVEKDEHTGDSYIKSCLVGSPDELNNGLLETFHLHKQCHPIPITTNVKRNVVLKCCTTLTGILVKIRRTMHRDKVVRALKSFDFDTRRKTLSEIDFLSLKDDITINDLKFFAFRLGQANALVKGVEVFTKDATAQTYPELQPLLYRDKDQNILNSLSVVNDHVKILLDAMKNVKVNKKSSMHMFQLKNGYVATNFFECQSQGMVLDLKDQTSMMYWPLDLHLSCECTWVNIDSFATNITTNCFFCYRHSDKFIFSSFEKGFNFVMNKAHTEKFIAINKNLFYENYYYVFDCDTMNVVAKRSRLHNRCVGT
;
A
#
# COMPACT_ATOMS: atom_id res chain seq x y z
N MET A 1 -6.71 34.91 -22.59
CA MET A 1 -6.63 33.50 -23.04
C MET A 1 -6.14 32.69 -21.86
N LYS A 2 -6.81 31.57 -21.50
CA LYS A 2 -6.23 30.65 -20.51
C LYS A 2 -5.10 29.91 -21.22
N GLU A 3 -3.87 30.02 -20.72
CA GLU A 3 -2.75 29.21 -21.21
C GLU A 3 -3.12 27.73 -21.05
N PHE A 4 -3.00 26.98 -22.14
CA PHE A 4 -3.07 25.53 -22.08
C PHE A 4 -1.75 25.03 -21.49
N VAL A 5 -1.78 24.61 -20.24
CA VAL A 5 -0.65 23.88 -19.65
C VAL A 5 -0.63 22.50 -20.30
N TYR A 6 0.42 22.23 -21.07
CA TYR A 6 0.67 20.89 -21.59
C TYR A 6 1.12 20.00 -20.44
N ILE A 7 0.39 18.91 -20.19
CA ILE A 7 0.69 17.95 -19.14
C ILE A 7 1.15 16.66 -19.81
N ALA A 8 2.38 16.23 -19.52
CA ALA A 8 2.92 14.98 -20.05
C ALA A 8 2.05 13.80 -19.59
N SER A 9 1.77 12.88 -20.51
CA SER A 9 0.93 11.70 -20.26
C SER A 9 1.56 10.40 -20.75
N PHE A 10 1.28 9.31 -20.06
CA PHE A 10 1.93 8.01 -20.27
C PHE A 10 0.90 6.90 -20.22
N LYS A 11 0.85 6.06 -21.26
CA LYS A 11 -0.04 4.90 -21.32
C LYS A 11 0.61 3.69 -20.66
N HIS A 12 -0.15 2.89 -19.93
CA HIS A 12 0.36 1.68 -19.28
C HIS A 12 -0.73 0.60 -19.20
N GLY A 13 -0.40 -0.55 -18.60
CA GLY A 13 -1.34 -1.65 -18.40
C GLY A 13 -1.38 -2.62 -19.57
N SER A 14 -2.46 -3.40 -19.65
CA SER A 14 -2.56 -4.50 -20.63
C SER A 14 -2.87 -3.97 -22.03
N GLN A 15 -2.10 -4.38 -23.04
CA GLN A 15 -2.31 -3.97 -24.44
C GLN A 15 -3.67 -4.44 -25.01
N ASP A 16 -4.19 -5.53 -24.46
CA ASP A 16 -5.46 -6.15 -24.83
C ASP A 16 -6.65 -5.65 -23.97
N SER A 17 -6.48 -4.51 -23.28
CA SER A 17 -7.55 -3.83 -22.55
C SER A 17 -8.43 -3.00 -23.50
N GLN A 18 -9.71 -2.84 -23.14
CA GLN A 18 -10.63 -1.93 -23.85
C GLN A 18 -10.49 -0.49 -23.37
N ASP A 19 -10.11 -0.32 -22.10
CA ASP A 19 -9.84 0.97 -21.47
C ASP A 19 -8.34 1.24 -21.53
N GLU A 20 -7.96 2.51 -21.76
CA GLU A 20 -6.57 2.97 -21.75
C GLU A 20 -6.23 3.54 -20.38
N ASP A 21 -5.33 2.90 -19.65
CA ASP A 21 -4.81 3.43 -18.39
C ASP A 21 -3.77 4.53 -18.69
N ILE A 22 -4.06 5.77 -18.30
CA ILE A 22 -3.23 6.94 -18.61
C ILE A 22 -2.81 7.70 -17.35
N LEU A 23 -1.51 7.91 -17.21
CA LEU A 23 -0.89 8.67 -16.13
C LEU A 23 -0.50 10.05 -16.59
N TYR A 24 -0.98 11.07 -15.88
CA TYR A 24 -0.62 12.46 -16.09
C TYR A 24 0.39 12.89 -15.03
N MET A 25 1.55 13.38 -15.46
CA MET A 25 2.58 13.84 -14.56
C MET A 25 2.35 15.29 -14.16
N CYS A 26 2.28 15.56 -12.86
CA CYS A 26 2.12 16.92 -12.34
C CYS A 26 3.11 17.23 -11.21
N GLU A 27 3.16 18.49 -10.78
CA GLU A 27 3.88 18.86 -9.58
C GLU A 27 3.16 18.40 -8.29
N PRO A 28 3.88 18.06 -7.21
CA PRO A 28 3.30 17.55 -5.95
C PRO A 28 2.12 18.36 -5.40
N LYS A 29 2.21 19.69 -5.49
CA LYS A 29 1.17 20.62 -5.01
C LYS A 29 -0.20 20.42 -5.66
N TYR A 30 -0.27 19.74 -6.81
CA TYR A 30 -1.53 19.49 -7.53
C TYR A 30 -2.20 18.18 -7.14
N ILE A 31 -1.50 17.24 -6.48
CA ILE A 31 -2.12 15.99 -5.99
C ILE A 31 -2.97 16.24 -4.74
N GLU A 32 -2.57 17.17 -3.88
CA GLU A 32 -3.25 17.48 -2.61
C GLU A 32 -4.56 18.27 -2.77
N LEU A 33 -4.82 18.81 -3.97
CA LEU A 33 -6.03 19.57 -4.24
C LEU A 33 -7.22 18.61 -4.35
N THR A 34 -8.16 18.74 -3.41
CA THR A 34 -9.43 18.00 -3.30
C THR A 34 -10.33 18.09 -4.56
N SER A 35 -9.93 18.87 -5.57
CA SER A 35 -10.59 19.03 -6.88
C SER A 35 -10.21 17.98 -7.93
N THR A 36 -9.26 17.08 -7.67
CA THR A 36 -8.85 16.02 -8.61
C THR A 36 -9.93 14.96 -8.89
N LYS A 37 -11.02 14.89 -8.09
CA LYS A 37 -12.19 14.05 -8.42
C LYS A 37 -12.86 14.41 -9.75
N GLN A 38 -12.78 15.68 -10.18
CA GLN A 38 -13.27 16.08 -11.51
C GLN A 38 -12.36 15.61 -12.64
N PHE A 39 -11.08 15.35 -12.36
CA PHE A 39 -10.11 14.82 -13.32
C PHE A 39 -10.28 13.30 -13.52
N GLN A 40 -10.72 12.59 -12.48
CA GLN A 40 -11.07 11.15 -12.51
C GLN A 40 -12.35 10.81 -13.30
N ILE A 41 -13.03 11.79 -13.90
CA ILE A 41 -14.19 11.48 -14.74
C ILE A 41 -13.65 10.90 -16.04
N ASN A 42 -13.80 9.57 -16.21
CA ASN A 42 -13.52 8.87 -17.46
C ASN A 42 -14.07 9.68 -18.63
N ARG A 43 -13.19 10.12 -19.52
CA ARG A 43 -13.58 10.77 -20.77
C ARG A 43 -13.42 9.75 -21.87
N GLY A 44 -14.52 9.09 -22.23
CA GLY A 44 -14.49 8.01 -23.21
C GLY A 44 -13.85 6.76 -22.62
N THR A 45 -12.76 6.30 -23.25
CA THR A 45 -12.05 5.05 -22.92
C THR A 45 -10.84 5.25 -22.02
N GLU A 46 -10.53 6.50 -21.63
CA GLU A 46 -9.36 6.78 -20.79
C GLU A 46 -9.71 6.62 -19.30
N ASP A 47 -9.01 5.72 -18.61
CA ASP A 47 -8.94 5.65 -17.14
C ASP A 47 -7.77 6.52 -16.68
N ARG A 48 -8.09 7.70 -16.15
CA ARG A 48 -7.12 8.77 -15.90
C ARG A 48 -6.66 8.74 -14.45
N ASN A 49 -5.34 8.73 -14.27
CA ASN A 49 -4.72 8.88 -12.96
C ASN A 49 -3.59 9.92 -13.02
N VAL A 50 -3.18 10.42 -11.87
CA VAL A 50 -2.19 11.48 -11.72
C VAL A 50 -1.04 10.98 -10.88
N MET A 51 0.18 11.33 -11.28
CA MET A 51 1.41 10.94 -10.58
C MET A 51 2.38 12.12 -10.42
N CYS A 52 3.21 12.02 -9.39
CA CYS A 52 4.38 12.86 -9.21
C CYS A 52 5.63 11.98 -9.20
N VAL A 53 6.63 12.39 -9.97
CA VAL A 53 7.92 11.74 -10.05
C VAL A 53 8.93 12.53 -9.22
N GLU A 54 9.77 11.82 -8.49
CA GLU A 54 10.92 12.36 -7.76
C GLU A 54 12.20 11.71 -8.28
N LYS A 55 13.31 12.46 -8.20
CA LYS A 55 14.64 11.94 -8.51
C LYS A 55 15.40 11.77 -7.20
N ASP A 56 15.95 10.59 -6.99
CA ASP A 56 16.88 10.33 -5.91
C ASP A 56 18.19 11.09 -6.17
N GLU A 57 18.59 11.97 -5.25
CA GLU A 57 19.80 12.78 -5.41
C GLU A 57 21.10 11.95 -5.33
N HIS A 58 21.05 10.75 -4.73
CA HIS A 58 22.21 9.91 -4.47
C HIS A 58 22.42 8.90 -5.60
N THR A 59 21.36 8.21 -6.03
CA THR A 59 21.46 7.22 -7.11
C THR A 59 21.25 7.85 -8.49
N GLY A 60 20.56 8.99 -8.54
CA GLY A 60 20.14 9.62 -9.78
C GLY A 60 18.90 8.98 -10.41
N ASP A 61 18.33 7.96 -9.79
CA ASP A 61 17.13 7.27 -10.28
C ASP A 61 15.88 8.13 -10.12
N SER A 62 14.92 7.97 -11.00
CA SER A 62 13.59 8.57 -10.86
C SER A 62 12.51 7.52 -10.62
N TYR A 63 11.58 7.85 -9.73
CA TYR A 63 10.48 6.97 -9.31
C TYR A 63 9.20 7.76 -9.01
N ILE A 64 8.06 7.08 -9.01
CA ILE A 64 6.78 7.68 -8.60
C ILE A 64 6.77 7.85 -7.09
N LYS A 65 6.81 9.12 -6.64
CA LYS A 65 6.73 9.48 -5.22
C LYS A 65 5.30 9.36 -4.68
N SER A 66 4.34 9.85 -5.46
CA SER A 66 2.93 9.88 -5.07
C SER A 66 2.02 9.77 -6.28
N CYS A 67 0.82 9.27 -6.06
CA CYS A 67 -0.23 9.16 -7.07
C CYS A 67 -1.60 9.43 -6.44
N LEU A 68 -2.58 9.77 -7.29
CA LEU A 68 -3.94 10.04 -6.84
C LEU A 68 -4.72 8.77 -6.50
N VAL A 69 -4.58 7.72 -7.32
CA VAL A 69 -5.26 6.42 -7.15
C VAL A 69 -4.24 5.29 -7.14
N GLY A 70 -4.45 4.33 -6.24
CA GLY A 70 -3.56 3.18 -6.09
C GLY A 70 -2.36 3.47 -5.20
N SER A 71 -1.38 2.58 -5.22
CA SER A 71 -0.15 2.76 -4.46
C SER A 71 0.98 3.20 -5.40
N PRO A 72 1.83 4.16 -4.99
CA PRO A 72 2.90 4.69 -5.84
C PRO A 72 3.85 3.63 -6.37
N ASP A 73 4.15 2.62 -5.55
CA ASP A 73 5.03 1.51 -5.88
C ASP A 73 4.44 0.53 -6.91
N GLU A 74 3.14 0.26 -6.87
CA GLU A 74 2.45 -0.54 -7.90
C GLU A 74 2.48 0.19 -9.23
N LEU A 75 2.22 1.50 -9.17
CA LEU A 75 2.12 2.32 -10.34
C LEU A 75 3.49 2.53 -11.00
N ASN A 76 4.53 2.68 -10.18
CA ASN A 76 5.91 2.80 -10.64
C ASN A 76 6.33 1.57 -11.44
N ASN A 77 6.27 0.40 -10.80
CA ASN A 77 6.72 -0.84 -11.44
C ASN A 77 5.81 -1.22 -12.60
N GLY A 78 4.50 -1.00 -12.46
CA GLY A 78 3.53 -1.25 -13.52
C GLY A 78 3.75 -0.37 -14.75
N LEU A 79 4.03 0.93 -14.58
CA LEU A 79 4.40 1.81 -15.68
C LEU A 79 5.70 1.33 -16.33
N LEU A 80 6.74 1.07 -15.54
CA LEU A 80 8.05 0.63 -16.06
C LEU A 80 7.93 -0.65 -16.90
N GLU A 81 7.21 -1.64 -16.38
CA GLU A 81 7.04 -2.94 -17.02
C GLU A 81 6.20 -2.85 -18.30
N THR A 82 5.15 -2.03 -18.30
CA THR A 82 4.16 -2.04 -19.41
C THR A 82 4.29 -0.87 -20.38
N PHE A 83 5.20 0.07 -20.14
CA PHE A 83 5.39 1.26 -20.98
C PHE A 83 5.59 0.93 -22.46
N HIS A 84 6.38 -0.11 -22.73
CA HIS A 84 6.76 -0.54 -24.07
C HIS A 84 5.61 -1.20 -24.86
N LEU A 85 4.52 -1.58 -24.20
CA LEU A 85 3.33 -2.18 -24.84
C LEU A 85 2.46 -1.14 -25.56
N HIS A 86 2.74 0.15 -25.37
CA HIS A 86 1.93 1.26 -25.86
C HIS A 86 2.77 2.24 -26.67
N LYS A 87 2.14 2.93 -27.62
CA LYS A 87 2.78 4.07 -28.30
C LYS A 87 2.82 5.28 -27.38
N GLN A 88 4.01 5.81 -27.13
CA GLN A 88 4.24 6.90 -26.18
C GLN A 88 4.59 8.20 -26.91
N CYS A 89 4.19 9.33 -26.33
CA CYS A 89 4.53 10.66 -26.83
C CYS A 89 5.74 11.28 -26.12
N HIS A 90 6.18 10.68 -25.02
CA HIS A 90 7.24 11.17 -24.15
C HIS A 90 8.17 10.03 -23.74
N PRO A 91 9.45 10.31 -23.44
CA PRO A 91 10.33 9.33 -22.82
C PRO A 91 9.80 8.94 -21.43
N ILE A 92 10.06 7.70 -21.02
CA ILE A 92 9.64 7.21 -19.71
C ILE A 92 10.24 8.08 -18.59
N PRO A 93 9.45 8.54 -17.60
CA PRO A 93 9.92 9.49 -16.61
C PRO A 93 10.56 8.81 -15.39
N ILE A 94 10.45 7.48 -15.28
CA ILE A 94 10.99 6.64 -14.20
C ILE A 94 12.08 5.72 -14.74
N THR A 95 13.10 5.44 -13.93
CA THR A 95 14.29 4.68 -14.36
C THR A 95 14.51 3.39 -13.59
N THR A 96 13.79 3.18 -12.50
CA THR A 96 14.02 2.03 -11.61
C THR A 96 12.74 1.45 -11.06
N ASN A 97 12.78 0.16 -10.73
CA ASN A 97 11.74 -0.50 -9.94
C ASN A 97 11.90 -0.10 -8.47
N VAL A 98 10.79 0.04 -7.77
CA VAL A 98 10.75 0.28 -6.33
C VAL A 98 10.24 -0.96 -5.59
N LYS A 99 10.61 -1.08 -4.32
CA LYS A 99 10.15 -2.21 -3.49
C LYS A 99 8.64 -2.15 -3.30
N ARG A 100 7.96 -3.27 -3.60
CA ARG A 100 6.51 -3.40 -3.39
C ARG A 100 6.12 -3.54 -1.93
N ASN A 101 5.03 -2.88 -1.57
CA ASN A 101 4.32 -3.04 -0.31
C ASN A 101 3.28 -4.17 -0.43
N VAL A 102 3.72 -5.38 -0.09
CA VAL A 102 2.92 -6.60 -0.20
C VAL A 102 1.77 -6.59 0.82
N VAL A 103 2.02 -6.07 2.03
CA VAL A 103 0.99 -6.01 3.09
C VAL A 103 -0.17 -5.11 2.65
N LEU A 104 0.14 -3.94 2.10
CA LEU A 104 -0.88 -3.01 1.59
C LEU A 104 -1.63 -3.62 0.40
N LYS A 105 -0.94 -4.29 -0.54
CA LYS A 105 -1.60 -4.98 -1.67
C LYS A 105 -2.59 -6.05 -1.20
N CYS A 106 -2.23 -6.88 -0.23
CA CYS A 106 -3.13 -7.90 0.31
C CYS A 106 -4.34 -7.25 1.03
N CYS A 107 -4.11 -6.22 1.85
CA CYS A 107 -5.18 -5.51 2.56
C CYS A 107 -6.17 -4.81 1.62
N THR A 108 -5.65 -4.16 0.57
CA THR A 108 -6.46 -3.47 -0.44
C THR A 108 -7.21 -4.46 -1.34
N THR A 109 -6.59 -5.60 -1.68
CA THR A 109 -7.24 -6.70 -2.43
C THR A 109 -8.42 -7.26 -1.66
N LEU A 110 -8.21 -7.62 -0.39
CA LEU A 110 -9.26 -8.10 0.51
C LEU A 110 -10.41 -7.09 0.60
N THR A 111 -10.07 -5.81 0.82
CA THR A 111 -11.06 -4.73 0.89
C THR A 111 -11.82 -4.56 -0.42
N GLY A 112 -11.13 -4.61 -1.56
CA GLY A 112 -11.72 -4.50 -2.90
C GLY A 112 -12.73 -5.60 -3.20
N ILE A 113 -12.42 -6.84 -2.79
CA ILE A 113 -13.33 -7.98 -2.90
C ILE A 113 -14.58 -7.73 -2.04
N LEU A 114 -14.41 -7.35 -0.77
CA LEU A 114 -15.53 -7.01 0.12
C LEU A 114 -16.40 -5.87 -0.45
N VAL A 115 -15.80 -4.86 -1.08
CA VAL A 115 -16.53 -3.76 -1.71
C VAL A 115 -17.42 -4.24 -2.86
N LYS A 116 -16.97 -5.21 -3.66
CA LYS A 116 -17.78 -5.78 -4.74
C LYS A 116 -18.96 -6.60 -4.20
N ILE A 117 -18.72 -7.44 -3.19
CA ILE A 117 -19.76 -8.32 -2.63
C ILE A 117 -20.74 -7.59 -1.69
N ARG A 118 -20.55 -6.29 -1.39
CA ARG A 118 -21.44 -5.51 -0.49
C ARG A 118 -22.90 -5.38 -0.99
N ARG A 119 -23.16 -5.74 -2.26
CA ARG A 119 -24.48 -5.69 -2.90
C ARG A 119 -25.14 -7.06 -3.03
N THR A 120 -24.54 -8.09 -2.42
CA THR A 120 -25.02 -9.49 -2.45
C THR A 120 -25.91 -9.80 -1.25
N MET A 121 -26.39 -11.04 -1.17
CA MET A 121 -27.03 -11.60 0.03
C MET A 121 -26.22 -11.44 1.34
N HIS A 122 -24.90 -11.25 1.27
CA HIS A 122 -24.03 -11.05 2.46
C HIS A 122 -23.87 -9.58 2.89
N ARG A 123 -24.65 -8.67 2.30
CA ARG A 123 -24.55 -7.21 2.47
C ARG A 123 -24.33 -6.75 3.90
N ASP A 124 -25.19 -7.16 4.83
CA ASP A 124 -25.18 -6.63 6.20
C ASP A 124 -23.86 -6.92 6.91
N LYS A 125 -23.36 -8.15 6.77
CA LYS A 125 -22.09 -8.59 7.34
C LYS A 125 -20.92 -7.86 6.70
N VAL A 126 -20.92 -7.77 5.37
CA VAL A 126 -19.85 -7.12 4.59
C VAL A 126 -19.77 -5.62 4.89
N VAL A 127 -20.91 -4.94 4.96
CA VAL A 127 -20.96 -3.50 5.28
C VAL A 127 -20.45 -3.24 6.69
N ARG A 128 -20.81 -4.08 7.68
CA ARG A 128 -20.26 -3.98 9.05
C ARG A 128 -18.74 -4.16 9.03
N ALA A 129 -18.23 -5.17 8.33
CA ALA A 129 -16.80 -5.41 8.22
C ALA A 129 -16.05 -4.25 7.56
N LEU A 130 -16.58 -3.67 6.48
CA LEU A 130 -15.97 -2.52 5.80
C LEU A 130 -15.92 -1.29 6.72
N LYS A 131 -17.01 -0.99 7.45
CA LYS A 131 -17.12 0.14 8.38
C LYS A 131 -16.28 0.01 9.64
N SER A 132 -15.93 -1.21 10.04
CA SER A 132 -15.12 -1.44 11.24
C SER A 132 -13.70 -0.88 11.13
N PHE A 133 -13.20 -0.71 9.90
CA PHE A 133 -11.77 -0.47 9.62
C PHE A 133 -10.89 -1.42 10.41
N ASP A 134 -11.25 -2.70 10.47
CA ASP A 134 -10.53 -3.73 11.22
C ASP A 134 -10.08 -4.84 10.27
N PHE A 135 -8.77 -5.08 10.20
CA PHE A 135 -8.22 -6.10 9.31
C PHE A 135 -8.78 -7.49 9.61
N ASP A 136 -8.79 -7.90 10.88
CA ASP A 136 -9.21 -9.24 11.27
C ASP A 136 -10.70 -9.49 11.03
N THR A 137 -11.54 -8.49 11.32
CA THR A 137 -12.98 -8.54 11.00
C THR A 137 -13.21 -8.69 9.51
N ARG A 138 -12.47 -7.96 8.67
CA ARG A 138 -12.58 -8.06 7.21
C ARG A 138 -12.09 -9.43 6.71
N ARG A 139 -10.96 -9.92 7.22
CA ARG A 139 -10.40 -11.25 6.92
C ARG A 139 -11.36 -12.37 7.29
N LYS A 140 -11.88 -12.35 8.52
CA LYS A 140 -12.88 -13.31 9.01
C LYS A 140 -14.17 -13.26 8.19
N THR A 141 -14.62 -12.06 7.84
CA THR A 141 -15.84 -11.91 7.02
C THR A 141 -15.67 -12.56 5.66
N LEU A 142 -14.52 -12.34 5.01
CA LEU A 142 -14.23 -12.94 3.71
C LEU A 142 -14.07 -14.47 3.80
N SER A 143 -13.43 -15.00 4.84
CA SER A 143 -13.24 -16.45 5.02
C SER A 143 -14.53 -17.24 5.23
N GLU A 144 -15.59 -16.56 5.67
CA GLU A 144 -16.90 -17.17 5.94
C GLU A 144 -17.86 -17.05 4.75
N ILE A 145 -17.44 -16.47 3.62
CA ILE A 145 -18.27 -16.32 2.41
C ILE A 145 -17.88 -17.42 1.42
N ASP A 146 -18.87 -18.25 1.05
CA ASP A 146 -18.76 -19.14 -0.09
C ASP A 146 -19.18 -18.40 -1.36
N PHE A 147 -18.25 -18.22 -2.31
CA PHE A 147 -18.54 -17.52 -3.55
C PHE A 147 -19.52 -18.28 -4.45
N LEU A 148 -19.70 -19.59 -4.29
CA LEU A 148 -20.73 -20.32 -5.04
C LEU A 148 -22.14 -19.81 -4.71
N SER A 149 -22.35 -19.30 -3.49
CA SER A 149 -23.62 -18.69 -3.09
C SER A 149 -23.92 -17.37 -3.82
N LEU A 150 -22.94 -16.80 -4.53
CA LEU A 150 -23.03 -15.49 -5.17
C LEU A 150 -23.40 -15.54 -6.65
N LYS A 151 -23.75 -16.73 -7.19
CA LYS A 151 -24.02 -16.95 -8.62
C LYS A 151 -25.03 -15.98 -9.24
N ASP A 152 -26.03 -15.54 -8.47
CA ASP A 152 -27.11 -14.68 -8.94
C ASP A 152 -26.82 -13.18 -8.68
N ASP A 153 -25.79 -12.88 -7.87
CA ASP A 153 -25.45 -11.52 -7.43
C ASP A 153 -24.21 -10.93 -8.13
N ILE A 154 -23.42 -11.77 -8.82
CA ILE A 154 -22.10 -11.42 -9.37
C ILE A 154 -22.14 -11.37 -10.89
N THR A 155 -21.55 -10.30 -11.44
CA THR A 155 -21.46 -10.12 -12.89
C THR A 155 -20.14 -10.65 -13.45
N ILE A 156 -20.06 -10.85 -14.76
CA ILE A 156 -18.81 -11.20 -15.45
C ILE A 156 -17.71 -10.13 -15.25
N ASN A 157 -18.09 -8.87 -15.05
CA ASN A 157 -17.15 -7.80 -14.74
C ASN A 157 -16.59 -7.90 -13.32
N ASP A 158 -17.39 -8.39 -12.38
CA ASP A 158 -16.94 -8.64 -11.02
C ASP A 158 -16.02 -9.87 -10.97
N LEU A 159 -16.30 -10.92 -11.74
CA LEU A 159 -15.40 -12.06 -11.91
C LEU A 159 -14.03 -11.64 -12.49
N LYS A 160 -14.01 -10.86 -13.57
CA LYS A 160 -12.77 -10.29 -14.13
C LYS A 160 -12.01 -9.51 -13.05
N PHE A 161 -12.72 -8.68 -12.28
CA PHE A 161 -12.13 -7.91 -11.19
C PHE A 161 -11.53 -8.80 -10.10
N PHE A 162 -12.24 -9.84 -9.67
CA PHE A 162 -11.74 -10.80 -8.68
C PHE A 162 -10.50 -11.53 -9.19
N ALA A 163 -10.58 -12.10 -10.40
CA ALA A 163 -9.48 -12.83 -11.01
C ALA A 163 -8.22 -11.97 -11.10
N PHE A 164 -8.33 -10.74 -11.61
CA PHE A 164 -7.17 -9.87 -11.75
C PHE A 164 -6.59 -9.45 -10.39
N ARG A 165 -7.44 -9.02 -9.44
CA ARG A 165 -6.98 -8.61 -8.10
C ARG A 165 -6.34 -9.76 -7.32
N LEU A 166 -6.96 -10.94 -7.32
CA LEU A 166 -6.47 -12.13 -6.64
C LEU A 166 -5.20 -12.66 -7.29
N GLY A 167 -5.15 -12.73 -8.62
CA GLY A 167 -3.96 -13.15 -9.36
C GLY A 167 -2.74 -12.28 -9.02
N GLN A 168 -2.91 -10.96 -9.07
CA GLN A 168 -1.85 -10.02 -8.68
C GLN A 168 -1.39 -10.19 -7.23
N ALA A 169 -2.32 -10.29 -6.28
CA ALA A 169 -1.98 -10.41 -4.87
C ALA A 169 -1.28 -11.75 -4.56
N ASN A 170 -1.81 -12.86 -5.10
CA ASN A 170 -1.27 -14.19 -4.87
C ASN A 170 0.12 -14.37 -5.53
N ALA A 171 0.34 -13.77 -6.70
CA ALA A 171 1.67 -13.75 -7.33
C ALA A 171 2.64 -12.94 -6.46
N LEU A 172 2.24 -11.76 -6.00
CA LEU A 172 3.10 -10.86 -5.24
C LEU A 172 3.51 -11.45 -3.89
N VAL A 173 2.61 -12.17 -3.22
CA VAL A 173 2.92 -12.94 -2.00
C VAL A 173 4.06 -13.94 -2.24
N LYS A 174 4.20 -14.47 -3.46
CA LYS A 174 5.28 -15.37 -3.87
C LYS A 174 6.51 -14.65 -4.44
N GLY A 175 6.51 -13.31 -4.43
CA GLY A 175 7.60 -12.49 -4.97
C GLY A 175 7.55 -12.26 -6.47
N VAL A 176 6.41 -12.54 -7.12
CA VAL A 176 6.22 -12.35 -8.56
C VAL A 176 5.28 -11.18 -8.80
N GLU A 177 5.71 -10.21 -9.60
CA GLU A 177 4.87 -9.08 -10.00
C GLU A 177 4.21 -9.35 -11.35
N VAL A 178 2.89 -9.19 -11.43
CA VAL A 178 2.13 -9.30 -12.68
C VAL A 178 1.25 -8.07 -12.88
N PHE A 179 1.39 -7.42 -14.03
CA PHE A 179 0.72 -6.14 -14.32
C PHE A 179 -0.28 -6.22 -15.46
N THR A 180 -0.25 -7.29 -16.24
CA THR A 180 -1.14 -7.48 -17.40
C THR A 180 -2.06 -8.68 -17.22
N LYS A 181 -3.20 -8.67 -17.93
CA LYS A 181 -4.11 -9.83 -18.01
C LYS A 181 -3.38 -11.07 -18.50
N ASP A 182 -2.58 -10.93 -19.54
CA ASP A 182 -1.78 -12.01 -20.12
C ASP A 182 -0.78 -12.58 -19.10
N ALA A 183 0.03 -11.74 -18.45
CA ALA A 183 0.97 -12.20 -17.42
C ALA A 183 0.27 -12.91 -16.25
N THR A 184 -0.92 -12.41 -15.87
CA THR A 184 -1.74 -13.04 -14.83
C THR A 184 -2.26 -14.41 -15.28
N ALA A 185 -2.74 -14.52 -16.52
CA ALA A 185 -3.22 -15.76 -17.11
C ALA A 185 -2.10 -16.80 -17.30
N GLN A 186 -0.89 -16.36 -17.68
CA GLN A 186 0.28 -17.25 -17.76
C GLN A 186 0.69 -17.76 -16.37
N THR A 187 0.58 -16.92 -15.34
CA THR A 187 0.90 -17.29 -13.96
C THR A 187 -0.16 -18.22 -13.35
N TYR A 188 -1.44 -18.01 -13.70
CA TYR A 188 -2.59 -18.76 -13.19
C TYR A 188 -3.56 -19.06 -14.35
N PRO A 189 -3.32 -20.13 -15.13
CA PRO A 189 -4.13 -20.46 -16.31
C PRO A 189 -5.63 -20.61 -16.02
N GLU A 190 -5.99 -21.10 -14.84
CA GLU A 190 -7.37 -21.22 -14.37
C GLU A 190 -8.12 -19.87 -14.25
N LEU A 191 -7.40 -18.76 -14.11
CA LEU A 191 -7.98 -17.41 -14.09
C LEU A 191 -8.22 -16.84 -15.49
N GLN A 192 -7.60 -17.41 -16.54
CA GLN A 192 -7.67 -16.89 -17.90
C GLN A 192 -9.11 -16.68 -18.38
N PRO A 193 -10.04 -17.67 -18.26
CA PRO A 193 -11.41 -17.48 -18.75
C PRO A 193 -12.12 -16.30 -18.06
N LEU A 194 -11.84 -16.05 -16.78
CA LEU A 194 -12.43 -14.94 -16.02
C LEU A 194 -11.84 -13.59 -16.46
N LEU A 195 -10.53 -13.54 -16.72
CA LEU A 195 -9.83 -12.33 -17.19
C LEU A 195 -10.31 -11.87 -18.57
N TYR A 196 -10.58 -12.83 -19.45
CA TYR A 196 -11.01 -12.61 -20.83
C TYR A 196 -12.54 -12.63 -21.01
N ARG A 197 -13.29 -12.85 -19.92
CA ARG A 197 -14.76 -12.87 -19.92
C ARG A 197 -15.31 -13.92 -20.91
N ASP A 198 -14.74 -15.12 -20.88
CA ASP A 198 -15.20 -16.22 -21.70
C ASP A 198 -16.69 -16.51 -21.43
N LYS A 199 -17.51 -16.44 -22.49
CA LYS A 199 -18.97 -16.56 -22.39
C LYS A 199 -19.43 -18.00 -22.26
N ASP A 200 -18.59 -18.95 -22.66
CA ASP A 200 -18.90 -20.38 -22.62
C ASP A 200 -18.57 -20.98 -21.24
N GLN A 201 -17.99 -20.18 -20.34
CA GLN A 201 -17.63 -20.65 -19.01
C GLN A 201 -18.85 -20.76 -18.09
N ASN A 202 -18.96 -21.91 -17.43
CA ASN A 202 -19.93 -22.12 -16.36
C ASN A 202 -19.62 -21.21 -15.16
N ILE A 203 -20.58 -20.35 -14.80
CA ILE A 203 -20.48 -19.42 -13.66
C ILE A 203 -20.07 -20.10 -12.34
N LEU A 204 -20.54 -21.32 -12.09
CA LEU A 204 -20.18 -22.08 -10.88
C LEU A 204 -18.71 -22.48 -10.89
N ASN A 205 -18.17 -22.86 -12.05
CA ASN A 205 -16.73 -23.15 -12.18
C ASN A 205 -15.92 -21.87 -11.94
N SER A 206 -16.34 -20.73 -12.51
CA SER A 206 -15.67 -19.45 -12.29
C SER A 206 -15.65 -19.06 -10.81
N LEU A 207 -16.78 -19.24 -10.11
CA LEU A 207 -16.89 -18.93 -8.67
C LEU A 207 -16.08 -19.90 -7.81
N SER A 208 -15.98 -21.18 -8.21
CA SER A 208 -15.09 -22.15 -7.57
C SER A 208 -13.62 -21.71 -7.66
N VAL A 209 -13.18 -21.30 -8.85
CA VAL A 209 -11.82 -20.76 -9.03
C VAL A 209 -11.61 -19.52 -8.15
N VAL A 210 -12.57 -18.60 -8.08
CA VAL A 210 -12.47 -17.43 -7.18
C VAL A 210 -12.34 -17.87 -5.71
N ASN A 211 -13.13 -18.84 -5.25
CA ASN A 211 -13.03 -19.40 -3.90
C ASN A 211 -11.62 -19.93 -3.61
N ASP A 212 -11.04 -20.71 -4.52
CA ASP A 212 -9.71 -21.27 -4.37
C ASP A 212 -8.65 -20.18 -4.23
N HIS A 213 -8.71 -19.14 -5.07
CA HIS A 213 -7.78 -18.02 -4.99
C HIS A 213 -7.96 -17.13 -3.75
N VAL A 214 -9.20 -16.98 -3.26
CA VAL A 214 -9.47 -16.33 -1.97
C VAL A 214 -8.83 -17.12 -0.83
N LYS A 215 -8.95 -18.45 -0.85
CA LYS A 215 -8.33 -19.33 0.15
C LYS A 215 -6.80 -19.20 0.14
N ILE A 216 -6.17 -19.21 -1.03
CA ILE A 216 -4.72 -18.99 -1.17
C ILE A 216 -4.31 -17.67 -0.52
N LEU A 217 -5.03 -16.58 -0.80
CA LEU A 217 -4.75 -15.27 -0.21
C LEU A 217 -4.88 -15.32 1.32
N LEU A 218 -5.99 -15.87 1.85
CA LEU A 218 -6.23 -15.97 3.30
C LEU A 218 -5.18 -16.84 4.00
N ASP A 219 -4.77 -17.94 3.39
CA ASP A 219 -3.73 -18.84 3.90
C ASP A 219 -2.37 -18.15 3.98
N ALA A 220 -2.03 -17.31 3.00
CA ALA A 220 -0.79 -16.51 3.03
C ALA A 220 -0.74 -15.53 4.21
N MET A 221 -1.90 -15.12 4.73
CA MET A 221 -2.01 -14.17 5.84
C MET A 221 -2.24 -14.84 7.21
N LYS A 222 -2.32 -16.18 7.27
CA LYS A 222 -2.80 -16.90 8.46
C LYS A 222 -1.87 -16.79 9.67
N ASN A 223 -0.56 -16.66 9.43
CA ASN A 223 0.45 -16.60 10.49
C ASN A 223 0.75 -15.18 10.98
N VAL A 224 0.02 -14.18 10.48
CA VAL A 224 0.15 -12.80 10.90
C VAL A 224 -0.95 -12.48 11.93
N LYS A 225 -0.53 -11.86 13.04
CA LYS A 225 -1.40 -11.23 14.04
C LYS A 225 -1.43 -9.73 13.78
N VAL A 226 -2.56 -9.09 14.03
CA VAL A 226 -2.73 -7.65 13.83
C VAL A 226 -3.18 -6.99 15.13
N ASN A 227 -2.40 -6.02 15.59
CA ASN A 227 -2.75 -5.19 16.74
C ASN A 227 -3.32 -3.87 16.23
N LYS A 228 -4.58 -3.60 16.55
CA LYS A 228 -5.28 -2.39 16.11
C LYS A 228 -5.31 -1.33 17.20
N LYS A 229 -5.02 -0.07 16.80
CA LYS A 229 -5.26 1.13 17.60
C LYS A 229 -5.89 2.22 16.73
N SER A 230 -7.18 2.50 16.92
CA SER A 230 -7.95 3.41 16.05
C SER A 230 -7.94 2.93 14.60
N SER A 231 -7.49 3.74 13.62
CA SER A 231 -7.32 3.35 12.21
C SER A 231 -5.99 2.63 11.93
N MET A 232 -5.07 2.64 12.89
CA MET A 232 -3.73 2.07 12.75
C MET A 232 -3.72 0.58 13.05
N HIS A 233 -3.02 -0.18 12.21
CA HIS A 233 -2.88 -1.62 12.32
C HIS A 233 -1.40 -1.99 12.27
N MET A 234 -0.89 -2.56 13.36
CA MET A 234 0.44 -3.14 13.38
C MET A 234 0.35 -4.62 13.05
N PHE A 235 0.98 -5.01 11.96
CA PHE A 235 1.14 -6.38 11.54
C PHE A 235 2.38 -6.96 12.22
N GLN A 236 2.30 -8.22 12.63
CA GLN A 236 3.40 -8.99 13.21
C GLN A 236 3.21 -10.47 12.92
N LEU A 237 4.30 -11.24 12.84
CA LEU A 237 4.19 -12.70 12.86
C LEU A 237 3.70 -13.19 14.23
N LYS A 238 2.96 -14.30 14.22
CA LYS A 238 2.66 -15.05 15.43
C LYS A 238 3.96 -15.59 16.03
N ASN A 239 4.01 -15.69 17.35
CA ASN A 239 5.21 -16.14 18.06
C ASN A 239 5.60 -17.56 17.59
N GLY A 240 6.89 -17.77 17.32
CA GLY A 240 7.45 -19.06 16.89
C GLY A 240 7.28 -19.38 15.39
N TYR A 241 6.74 -18.47 14.58
CA TYR A 241 6.62 -18.66 13.14
C TYR A 241 7.79 -18.03 12.38
N VAL A 242 8.30 -18.76 11.40
CA VAL A 242 9.23 -18.26 10.37
C VAL A 242 8.42 -17.84 9.16
N ALA A 243 8.74 -16.69 8.57
CA ALA A 243 8.09 -16.23 7.36
C ALA A 243 8.36 -17.18 6.18
N THR A 244 7.30 -17.52 5.46
CA THR A 244 7.31 -18.44 4.31
C THR A 244 6.92 -17.76 3.00
N ASN A 245 6.46 -16.50 3.07
CA ASN A 245 6.03 -15.72 1.93
C ASN A 245 6.31 -14.22 2.14
N PHE A 246 6.21 -13.42 1.08
CA PHE A 246 6.57 -12.00 1.13
C PHE A 246 5.60 -11.14 1.97
N PHE A 247 4.34 -11.54 2.12
CA PHE A 247 3.42 -10.87 3.04
C PHE A 247 3.88 -11.06 4.48
N GLU A 248 4.24 -12.28 4.86
CA GLU A 248 4.79 -12.61 6.18
C GLU A 248 6.12 -11.89 6.43
N CYS A 249 7.05 -11.91 5.47
CA CYS A 249 8.33 -11.21 5.58
C CYS A 249 8.16 -9.70 5.83
N GLN A 250 7.23 -9.06 5.12
CA GLN A 250 6.97 -7.62 5.30
C GLN A 250 6.06 -7.32 6.50
N SER A 251 5.39 -8.32 7.06
CA SER A 251 4.47 -8.11 8.18
C SER A 251 5.16 -7.95 9.52
N GLN A 252 6.48 -8.12 9.65
CA GLN A 252 7.16 -8.01 10.95
C GLN A 252 7.38 -6.53 11.34
N GLY A 253 6.40 -5.92 12.01
CA GLY A 253 6.49 -4.53 12.48
C GLY A 253 5.92 -3.48 11.51
N MET A 254 5.30 -3.92 10.41
CA MET A 254 4.61 -3.03 9.47
C MET A 254 3.40 -2.38 10.12
N VAL A 255 3.25 -1.06 9.94
CA VAL A 255 2.08 -0.32 10.41
C VAL A 255 1.31 0.25 9.22
N LEU A 256 0.00 0.02 9.14
CA LEU A 256 -0.86 0.58 8.09
C LEU A 256 -1.98 1.41 8.71
N ASP A 257 -2.27 2.57 8.14
CA ASP A 257 -3.56 3.22 8.33
C ASP A 257 -4.55 2.65 7.31
N LEU A 258 -5.43 1.76 7.76
CA LEU A 258 -6.42 1.11 6.86
C LEU A 258 -7.64 2.00 6.55
N LYS A 259 -7.77 3.16 7.18
CA LYS A 259 -8.79 4.15 6.85
C LYS A 259 -8.35 4.95 5.62
N ASP A 260 -7.12 5.43 5.64
CA ASP A 260 -6.56 6.24 4.57
C ASP A 260 -5.83 5.40 3.51
N GLN A 261 -5.68 4.08 3.76
CA GLN A 261 -4.96 3.12 2.91
C GLN A 261 -3.50 3.52 2.67
N THR A 262 -2.91 4.20 3.63
CA THR A 262 -1.52 4.63 3.60
C THR A 262 -0.69 3.72 4.49
N SER A 263 0.48 3.34 3.99
CA SER A 263 1.46 2.62 4.80
C SER A 263 2.31 3.58 5.59
N MET A 264 2.56 3.27 6.85
CA MET A 264 3.45 4.01 7.73
C MET A 264 4.45 3.02 8.33
N MET A 265 5.73 3.21 8.06
CA MET A 265 6.87 2.42 8.54
C MET A 265 7.26 1.09 7.94
N TYR A 266 8.59 1.00 7.88
CA TYR A 266 9.46 -0.15 7.72
C TYR A 266 10.68 0.05 8.65
N TRP A 267 11.15 -0.95 9.42
CA TRP A 267 12.46 -0.95 10.13
C TRP A 267 12.96 -2.37 10.52
N PRO A 268 14.23 -2.77 10.21
CA PRO A 268 14.99 -2.63 8.97
C PRO A 268 14.94 -3.91 8.11
N LEU A 269 15.50 -3.79 6.90
CA LEU A 269 15.10 -4.47 5.67
C LEU A 269 15.94 -5.68 5.26
N ASP A 270 17.08 -5.96 5.92
CA ASP A 270 18.08 -6.86 5.35
C ASP A 270 18.85 -7.73 6.36
N LEU A 271 18.27 -8.06 7.52
CA LEU A 271 18.89 -9.09 8.36
C LEU A 271 18.31 -10.46 8.03
N HIS A 272 18.95 -11.12 7.06
CA HIS A 272 18.90 -12.54 6.74
C HIS A 272 19.22 -13.49 7.92
N LEU A 273 19.17 -13.03 9.16
CA LEU A 273 19.59 -13.79 10.32
C LEU A 273 18.37 -14.29 11.09
N SER A 274 18.41 -15.58 11.37
CA SER A 274 17.65 -16.35 12.33
C SER A 274 17.74 -15.79 13.75
N CYS A 275 17.38 -14.52 13.93
CA CYS A 275 17.25 -13.91 15.24
C CYS A 275 15.81 -14.11 15.67
N GLU A 276 15.61 -15.00 16.64
CA GLU A 276 14.44 -14.94 17.49
C GLU A 276 14.29 -13.50 17.97
N CYS A 277 13.21 -12.85 17.55
CA CYS A 277 12.89 -11.49 17.97
C CYS A 277 12.43 -11.53 19.43
N THR A 278 13.36 -11.71 20.36
CA THR A 278 13.14 -11.40 21.77
C THR A 278 13.15 -9.88 21.88
N TRP A 279 11.99 -9.32 22.21
CA TRP A 279 11.64 -7.90 22.30
C TRP A 279 12.42 -7.09 23.36
N VAL A 280 13.72 -7.37 23.56
CA VAL A 280 14.46 -6.83 24.70
C VAL A 280 15.51 -5.78 24.31
N ASN A 281 15.84 -5.55 23.02
CA ASN A 281 17.01 -4.67 22.75
C ASN A 281 17.11 -4.01 21.37
N ILE A 282 16.05 -3.41 20.81
CA ILE A 282 16.25 -2.51 19.64
C ILE A 282 15.40 -1.24 19.74
N ASP A 283 16.09 -0.12 19.76
CA ASP A 283 15.59 1.23 19.64
C ASP A 283 14.90 1.43 18.29
N SER A 284 13.61 1.72 18.35
CA SER A 284 12.76 1.73 17.16
C SER A 284 12.36 3.17 16.83
N PHE A 285 12.76 3.60 15.64
CA PHE A 285 12.19 4.76 14.94
C PHE A 285 11.52 4.29 13.67
N ALA A 286 10.70 5.19 13.19
CA ALA A 286 9.61 4.80 12.36
C ALA A 286 9.22 6.06 11.56
N THR A 287 9.28 6.00 10.22
CA THR A 287 8.95 7.13 9.34
C THR A 287 7.74 6.84 8.45
N ASN A 288 6.84 7.82 8.29
CA ASN A 288 5.82 7.79 7.25
C ASN A 288 6.42 8.34 5.94
N ILE A 289 6.55 7.46 4.94
CA ILE A 289 7.16 7.75 3.63
C ILE A 289 6.36 8.80 2.85
N THR A 290 5.05 8.90 3.09
CA THR A 290 4.17 9.86 2.41
C THR A 290 4.21 11.24 3.06
N THR A 291 4.45 11.34 4.37
CA THR A 291 4.31 12.61 5.13
C THR A 291 5.60 13.08 5.81
N ASN A 292 6.74 12.41 5.64
CA ASN A 292 8.00 12.70 6.35
C ASN A 292 7.83 12.81 7.88
N CYS A 293 6.88 12.09 8.47
CA CYS A 293 6.61 12.15 9.92
C CYS A 293 7.40 11.08 10.66
N PHE A 294 7.96 11.43 11.82
CA PHE A 294 8.64 10.50 12.72
C PHE A 294 7.68 9.93 13.77
N PHE A 295 7.89 8.67 14.09
CA PHE A 295 7.25 7.92 15.14
C PHE A 295 8.36 7.38 16.02
N CYS A 296 8.24 7.65 17.31
CA CYS A 296 9.20 7.22 18.32
C CYS A 296 8.50 6.19 19.20
N TYR A 297 9.19 5.09 19.51
CA TYR A 297 8.70 4.12 20.46
C TYR A 297 9.39 4.31 21.84
N ARG A 298 8.60 4.27 22.92
CA ARG A 298 9.03 4.46 24.32
C ARG A 298 9.02 3.11 25.04
N HIS A 299 10.08 2.71 25.71
CA HIS A 299 10.12 1.46 26.49
C HIS A 299 10.54 1.81 27.92
N SER A 300 9.77 1.34 28.91
CA SER A 300 10.07 1.56 30.35
C SER A 300 10.39 3.02 30.74
N ASP A 301 9.45 3.93 30.45
CA ASP A 301 9.52 5.37 30.75
C ASP A 301 10.66 6.19 30.10
N LYS A 302 11.62 5.54 29.43
CA LYS A 302 12.71 6.18 28.70
C LYS A 302 12.42 6.14 27.20
N PHE A 303 12.72 7.24 26.52
CA PHE A 303 12.91 7.22 25.08
C PHE A 303 14.23 6.49 24.85
N ILE A 304 14.20 5.33 24.19
CA ILE A 304 15.43 4.62 23.87
C ILE A 304 15.85 5.03 22.45
N PHE A 305 17.06 5.57 22.35
CA PHE A 305 17.72 5.93 21.09
C PHE A 305 18.93 5.02 20.95
N SER A 306 18.99 4.21 19.89
CA SER A 306 20.27 3.69 19.40
C SER A 306 20.65 4.49 18.19
N SER A 307 21.89 4.92 18.28
CA SER A 307 22.64 5.63 17.30
C SER A 307 22.64 4.87 15.97
N PHE A 308 22.09 5.53 14.95
CA PHE A 308 22.56 5.41 13.57
C PHE A 308 24.01 5.93 13.49
N GLU A 309 24.98 5.15 13.98
CA GLU A 309 26.36 5.62 14.11
C GLU A 309 27.08 5.81 12.76
N LYS A 310 26.46 5.41 11.63
CA LYS A 310 27.03 5.59 10.28
C LYS A 310 26.19 6.43 9.31
N GLY A 311 24.87 6.54 9.51
CA GLY A 311 24.01 7.41 8.68
C GLY A 311 23.92 8.85 9.18
N PHE A 312 24.12 9.06 10.49
CA PHE A 312 23.99 10.37 11.12
C PHE A 312 25.21 11.28 10.87
N ASN A 313 26.40 10.70 10.65
CA ASN A 313 27.64 11.46 10.39
C ASN A 313 27.60 12.24 9.06
N PHE A 314 26.80 11.79 8.08
CA PHE A 314 26.62 12.51 6.83
C PHE A 314 25.77 13.78 7.00
N VAL A 315 24.74 13.73 7.85
CA VAL A 315 23.87 14.87 8.14
C VAL A 315 24.57 15.89 9.05
N MET A 316 25.42 15.42 9.98
CA MET A 316 26.13 16.28 10.93
C MET A 316 27.39 16.96 10.39
N ASN A 317 28.02 16.44 9.33
CA ASN A 317 29.22 17.07 8.75
C ASN A 317 28.96 18.44 8.11
N LYS A 318 27.70 18.87 8.00
CA LYS A 318 27.31 20.25 7.63
C LYS A 318 26.89 21.13 8.81
N ALA A 319 26.96 20.65 10.05
CA ALA A 319 26.59 21.37 11.26
C ALA A 319 27.79 21.62 12.21
N HIS A 320 29.01 21.70 11.67
CA HIS A 320 30.19 22.11 12.43
C HIS A 320 30.29 23.63 12.54
N THR A 321 29.63 24.20 13.55
CA THR A 321 30.25 25.21 14.41
C THR A 321 29.58 25.21 15.78
N GLU A 322 30.26 24.55 16.70
CA GLU A 322 30.26 24.73 18.16
C GLU A 322 29.01 24.37 19.00
N LYS A 323 29.33 23.59 20.04
CA LYS A 323 28.56 23.24 21.25
C LYS A 323 27.57 22.09 21.14
N PHE A 324 27.94 21.00 21.80
CA PHE A 324 27.04 20.02 22.40
C PHE A 324 25.94 20.75 23.17
N ILE A 325 24.72 20.73 22.63
CA ILE A 325 23.52 21.25 23.31
C ILE A 325 22.54 20.09 23.41
N ALA A 326 21.98 19.93 24.61
CA ALA A 326 20.86 19.06 24.92
C ALA A 326 19.93 18.92 23.70
N ILE A 327 19.69 17.67 23.26
CA ILE A 327 18.78 17.40 22.15
C ILE A 327 17.50 18.15 22.44
N ASN A 328 17.24 19.15 21.59
CA ASN A 328 16.29 20.20 21.83
C ASN A 328 14.91 19.55 22.04
N LYS A 329 14.29 19.69 23.23
CA LYS A 329 12.92 19.22 23.47
C LYS A 329 11.98 19.71 22.35
N ASN A 330 12.25 20.88 21.79
CA ASN A 330 11.49 21.45 20.66
C ASN A 330 11.61 20.67 19.35
N LEU A 331 12.75 20.03 19.05
CA LEU A 331 12.93 19.19 17.85
C LEU A 331 12.03 17.94 17.89
N PHE A 332 11.78 17.39 19.08
CA PHE A 332 10.76 16.37 19.26
C PHE A 332 9.37 16.95 19.04
N TYR A 333 9.00 18.02 19.74
CA TYR A 333 7.64 18.56 19.69
C TYR A 333 7.20 19.07 18.30
N GLU A 334 8.13 19.40 17.40
CA GLU A 334 7.78 19.99 16.11
C GLU A 334 7.46 18.98 14.99
N ASN A 335 7.96 17.73 15.05
CA ASN A 335 7.93 16.80 13.89
C ASN A 335 7.41 15.36 14.14
N TYR A 336 6.82 15.02 15.29
CA TYR A 336 6.11 13.73 15.46
C TYR A 336 4.59 13.86 15.34
N TYR A 337 3.95 12.81 14.82
CA TYR A 337 2.48 12.71 14.81
C TYR A 337 1.96 11.83 15.96
N TYR A 338 2.65 10.72 16.24
CA TYR A 338 2.33 9.80 17.33
C TYR A 338 3.61 9.25 17.98
N VAL A 339 3.57 9.05 19.30
CA VAL A 339 4.56 8.31 20.08
C VAL A 339 3.88 7.06 20.62
N PHE A 340 4.48 5.91 20.42
CA PHE A 340 3.95 4.63 20.89
C PHE A 340 4.82 4.09 22.03
N ASP A 341 4.25 3.34 22.93
CA ASP A 341 4.99 2.57 23.93
C ASP A 341 5.36 1.20 23.33
N CYS A 342 6.62 0.77 23.36
CA CYS A 342 7.05 -0.51 22.77
C CYS A 342 6.44 -1.71 23.49
N ASP A 343 6.27 -1.59 24.80
CA ASP A 343 5.88 -2.69 25.69
C ASP A 343 4.38 -2.98 25.58
N THR A 344 3.61 -1.91 25.51
CA THR A 344 2.14 -1.95 25.55
C THR A 344 1.50 -1.57 24.21
N MET A 345 2.28 -1.03 23.27
CA MET A 345 1.81 -0.51 21.98
C MET A 345 0.75 0.59 22.11
N ASN A 346 0.66 1.21 23.28
CA ASN A 346 -0.25 2.33 23.50
C ASN A 346 0.32 3.61 22.90
N VAL A 347 -0.55 4.43 22.31
CA VAL A 347 -0.19 5.82 21.98
C VAL A 347 0.01 6.56 23.29
N VAL A 348 1.25 6.92 23.60
CA VAL A 348 1.61 7.69 24.80
C VAL A 348 1.66 9.19 24.53
N ALA A 349 1.78 9.60 23.27
CA ALA A 349 1.58 10.98 22.86
C ALA A 349 1.02 11.06 21.43
N LYS A 350 0.19 12.07 21.18
CA LYS A 350 -0.34 12.43 19.86
C LYS A 350 -0.18 13.94 19.69
N ARG A 351 0.26 14.40 18.52
CA ARG A 351 0.21 15.84 18.22
C ARG A 351 -1.26 16.28 18.13
N SER A 352 -1.68 17.17 19.03
CA SER A 352 -2.93 17.90 18.86
C SER A 352 -2.75 18.86 17.68
N ARG A 353 -3.71 18.89 16.75
CA ARG A 353 -3.75 19.94 15.72
C ARG A 353 -3.71 21.28 16.46
N LEU A 354 -2.62 22.04 16.34
CA LEU A 354 -2.64 23.46 16.68
C LEU A 354 -3.64 24.09 15.72
N HIS A 355 -4.85 24.35 16.20
CA HIS A 355 -5.61 25.47 15.68
C HIS A 355 -4.73 26.69 15.85
N ASN A 356 -4.38 27.33 14.74
CA ASN A 356 -3.93 28.71 14.73
C ASN A 356 -5.03 29.57 15.36
N ARG A 357 -5.04 29.67 16.69
CA ARG A 357 -5.53 30.88 17.33
C ARG A 357 -4.36 31.84 17.27
N CYS A 358 -4.44 32.78 16.34
CA CYS A 358 -3.78 34.06 16.49
C CYS A 358 -4.09 34.57 17.89
N VAL A 359 -3.11 34.55 18.79
CA VAL A 359 -3.13 35.39 19.97
C VAL A 359 -2.33 36.60 19.55
N GLY A 360 -3.05 37.67 19.22
CA GLY A 360 -2.46 38.98 19.05
C GLY A 360 -1.93 39.50 20.38
N THR A 361 -0.75 40.09 20.30
CA THR A 361 -0.36 41.28 21.07
C THR A 361 0.38 42.19 20.10
#